data_AF-U6CYC1-F1
#
_entry.id   AF-U6CYC1-F1
#
_cell.length_a   1.000
_cell.length_b   1.000
_cell.length_c   1.000
_cell.angle_alpha   90.00
_cell.angle_beta   90.00
_cell.angle_gamma   90.00
#
_symmetry.space_group_name_H-M   'P 1'
#
loop_
_entity.id
_entity.type
_entity.pdbx_description
1 polymer ?
#
loop_
_entity_poly.entity_id
_entity_poly.type
_entity_poly.pdbx_seq_one_letter_code
_entity_poly.pdbx_strand_id
1 'polypeptide(L)'
;YSSSKGTIRLCDMRSSALCDRHSKFFEEPEDPSSRSFFSEIISSISDVKFSHSGRYMMTRDYLSVKVWDLNMESRPVETHQVHEYLRSKLCSLYENDCIFDKFEGCWNGSDSAIMTGSYNNFFR
;
A
#
# COMPACT_ATOMS: atom_id res chain seq x y z
N TYR A 1 -1.09 -10.75 4.85
CA TYR A 1 0.23 -10.41 4.29
C TYR A 1 0.04 -9.59 3.01
N SER A 2 0.95 -8.68 2.70
CA SER A 2 1.01 -7.96 1.41
C SER A 2 2.00 -8.64 0.45
N SER A 3 1.97 -8.22 -0.82
CA SER A 3 2.91 -8.68 -1.85
C SER A 3 3.56 -7.51 -2.58
N SER A 4 4.65 -7.82 -3.30
CA SER A 4 5.30 -6.90 -4.23
C SER A 4 4.49 -6.63 -5.50
N LYS A 5 3.28 -7.19 -5.63
CA LYS A 5 2.36 -6.99 -6.76
C LYS A 5 1.14 -6.16 -6.40
N GLY A 6 1.19 -5.39 -5.31
CA GLY A 6 0.07 -4.52 -4.92
C GLY A 6 -1.15 -5.21 -4.31
N THR A 7 -1.03 -6.47 -3.89
CA THR A 7 -2.16 -7.24 -3.34
C THR A 7 -2.03 -7.53 -1.85
N ILE A 8 -3.16 -7.56 -1.14
CA ILE A 8 -3.22 -7.95 0.27
C ILE A 8 -4.11 -9.18 0.45
N ARG A 9 -3.61 -10.13 1.25
CA ARG A 9 -4.36 -11.33 1.66
C ARG A 9 -4.54 -11.33 3.16
N LEU A 10 -5.79 -11.36 3.60
CA LEU A 10 -6.15 -11.52 5.01
C LEU A 10 -6.49 -12.99 5.25
N CYS A 11 -5.80 -13.61 6.20
CA CYS A 11 -5.97 -15.03 6.54
C CYS A 11 -6.64 -15.17 7.91
N ASP A 12 -7.43 -16.23 8.09
CA ASP A 12 -8.01 -16.60 9.38
C ASP A 12 -7.35 -17.90 9.88
N MET A 13 -6.49 -17.77 10.90
CA MET A 13 -5.78 -18.89 11.52
C MET A 13 -6.71 -19.85 12.28
N ARG A 14 -7.94 -19.44 12.61
CA ARG A 14 -8.93 -20.35 13.21
C ARG A 14 -9.47 -21.35 12.18
N SER A 15 -9.49 -20.96 10.91
CA SER A 15 -9.96 -21.80 9.80
C SER A 15 -8.88 -22.76 9.30
N SER A 16 -7.61 -22.32 9.27
CA SER A 16 -6.46 -23.18 8.90
C SER A 16 -5.18 -22.67 9.56
N ALA A 17 -4.47 -23.55 10.25
CA ALA A 17 -3.18 -23.23 10.86
C ALA A 17 -2.08 -22.96 9.81
N LEU A 18 -2.22 -23.49 8.59
CA LEU A 18 -1.23 -23.35 7.53
C LEU A 18 -1.35 -22.04 6.74
N CYS A 19 -2.45 -21.29 6.89
CA CYS A 19 -2.73 -20.06 6.14
C CYS A 19 -2.59 -20.22 4.61
N ASP A 20 -2.80 -21.44 4.11
CA ASP A 20 -2.73 -21.84 2.71
C ASP A 20 -3.91 -21.30 1.89
N ARG A 21 -5.02 -21.00 2.58
CA ARG A 21 -6.18 -20.27 2.04
C ARG A 21 -6.27 -18.89 2.68
N HIS A 22 -6.54 -17.89 1.85
CA HIS A 22 -6.88 -16.55 2.34
C HIS A 22 -8.40 -16.46 2.55
N SER A 23 -8.80 -15.72 3.58
CA SER A 23 -10.21 -15.42 3.86
C SER A 23 -10.70 -14.28 2.96
N LYS A 24 -9.88 -13.24 2.80
CA LYS A 24 -10.17 -12.08 1.95
C LYS A 24 -8.96 -11.71 1.10
N PHE A 25 -9.23 -11.22 -0.11
CA PHE A 25 -8.23 -10.79 -1.08
C PHE A 25 -8.55 -9.37 -1.53
N PHE A 26 -7.69 -8.43 -1.16
CA PHE A 26 -7.82 -7.02 -1.49
C PHE A 26 -6.92 -6.70 -2.69
N GLU A 27 -7.53 -6.22 -3.75
CA GLU A 27 -6.88 -5.85 -5.01
C GLU A 27 -7.70 -4.73 -5.64
N GLU A 28 -7.00 -3.71 -6.15
CA GLU A 28 -7.60 -2.66 -6.95
C GLU A 28 -7.40 -3.00 -8.43
N PRO A 29 -8.46 -3.08 -9.25
CA PRO A 29 -8.31 -3.33 -10.67
C PRO A 29 -7.50 -2.22 -11.34
N GLU A 30 -6.35 -2.55 -11.92
CA GLU A 30 -5.60 -1.62 -12.77
C GLU A 30 -6.16 -1.62 -14.19
N ASP A 31 -6.34 -0.42 -14.77
CA ASP A 31 -6.65 -0.28 -16.18
C ASP A 31 -5.45 -0.76 -17.02
N PRO A 32 -5.60 -1.78 -17.89
CA PRO A 32 -4.52 -2.28 -18.74
C PRO A 32 -3.83 -1.20 -19.57
N SER A 33 -4.56 -0.14 -19.94
CA SER A 33 -4.02 0.98 -20.72
C SER A 33 -3.07 1.87 -19.93
N SER A 34 -3.19 1.87 -18.59
CA SER A 34 -2.34 2.62 -17.67
C SER A 34 -1.10 1.84 -17.20
N ARG A 35 -1.03 0.55 -17.56
CA ARG A 35 0.04 -0.34 -17.13
C ARG A 35 1.33 -0.04 -17.88
N SER A 36 2.40 0.22 -17.12
CA SER A 36 3.75 0.48 -17.60
C SER A 36 4.73 -0.50 -16.99
N PHE A 37 5.97 -0.51 -17.47
CA PHE A 37 7.07 -1.25 -16.83
C PHE A 37 7.19 -0.92 -15.34
N PHE A 38 7.03 0.35 -14.97
CA PHE A 38 7.16 0.79 -13.58
C PHE A 38 5.95 0.43 -12.71
N SER A 39 4.79 0.10 -13.29
CA SER A 39 3.56 -0.18 -12.52
C SER A 39 3.76 -1.30 -11.50
N GLU A 40 4.46 -2.37 -11.88
CA GLU A 40 4.76 -3.48 -10.94
C GLU A 40 5.75 -3.07 -9.85
N ILE A 41 6.68 -2.16 -10.15
CA ILE A 41 7.69 -1.71 -9.19
C ILE A 41 7.04 -0.81 -8.15
N ILE A 42 6.26 0.19 -8.59
CA ILE A 42 5.65 1.18 -7.70
C ILE A 42 4.41 0.65 -6.96
N SER A 43 3.77 -0.42 -7.44
CA SER A 43 2.65 -1.09 -6.76
C SER A 43 3.12 -2.01 -5.63
N SER A 44 4.42 -2.27 -5.48
CA SER A 44 4.94 -3.05 -4.37
C SER A 44 4.59 -2.39 -3.04
N ILE A 45 3.86 -3.11 -2.18
CA ILE A 45 3.45 -2.61 -0.87
C ILE A 45 4.63 -2.75 0.10
N SER A 46 5.08 -1.62 0.65
CA SER A 46 6.19 -1.57 1.61
C SER A 46 5.74 -1.80 3.05
N ASP A 47 4.53 -1.39 3.41
CA ASP A 47 4.01 -1.50 4.77
C ASP A 47 2.49 -1.68 4.80
N VAL A 48 2.00 -2.36 5.85
CA VAL A 48 0.58 -2.61 6.12
C VAL A 48 0.32 -2.48 7.62
N LYS A 49 -0.62 -1.62 8.00
CA LYS A 49 -1.01 -1.41 9.41
C LYS A 49 -2.52 -1.40 9.56
N PHE A 50 -3.02 -2.22 10.47
CA PHE A 50 -4.40 -2.06 10.93
C PHE A 50 -4.55 -0.75 11.71
N SER A 51 -5.71 -0.11 11.53
CA SER A 51 -6.21 0.93 12.43
C SER A 51 -6.43 0.35 13.84
N HIS A 52 -6.37 1.20 14.86
CA HIS A 52 -6.59 0.81 16.26
C HIS A 52 -8.01 0.27 16.49
N SER A 53 -9.00 0.77 15.75
CA SER A 53 -10.38 0.28 15.74
C SER A 53 -10.52 -1.14 15.15
N GLY A 54 -9.51 -1.60 14.39
CA GLY A 54 -9.55 -2.89 13.69
C GLY A 54 -10.50 -2.93 12.50
N ARG A 55 -11.18 -1.83 12.16
CA ARG A 55 -12.11 -1.77 11.01
C ARG A 55 -11.39 -1.51 9.69
N TYR A 56 -10.34 -0.70 9.74
CA TYR A 56 -9.58 -0.28 8.57
C TYR A 56 -8.16 -0.83 8.57
N MET A 57 -7.59 -0.88 7.38
CA MET A 57 -6.20 -1.22 7.11
C MET A 57 -5.60 -0.12 6.22
N MET A 58 -4.41 0.36 6.57
CA MET A 58 -3.62 1.23 5.70
C MET A 58 -2.52 0.42 5.03
N THR A 59 -2.28 0.73 3.77
CA THR A 59 -1.17 0.20 2.97
C THR A 59 -0.36 1.33 2.39
N ARG A 60 0.96 1.19 2.38
CA ARG A 60 1.88 2.12 1.72
C ARG A 60 2.49 1.45 0.49
N ASP A 61 2.33 2.09 -0.67
CA ASP A 61 3.10 1.80 -1.88
C ASP A 61 4.05 2.98 -2.18
N TYR A 62 4.79 2.92 -3.28
CA TYR A 62 5.82 3.94 -3.52
C TYR A 62 5.22 5.35 -3.65
N LEU A 63 4.09 5.49 -4.36
CA LEU A 63 3.50 6.78 -4.68
C LEU A 63 2.44 7.23 -3.67
N SER A 64 1.80 6.30 -2.99
CA SER A 64 0.55 6.57 -2.28
C SER A 64 0.42 5.82 -0.95
N VAL A 65 -0.45 6.36 -0.10
CA VAL A 65 -1.02 5.67 1.05
C VAL A 65 -2.48 5.40 0.73
N LYS A 66 -2.92 4.15 0.91
CA LYS A 66 -4.31 3.73 0.69
C LYS A 66 -4.92 3.22 1.98
N VAL A 67 -6.18 3.55 2.22
CA VAL A 67 -6.97 3.02 3.34
C VAL A 67 -8.04 2.09 2.79
N TRP A 68 -8.16 0.92 3.40
CA TRP A 68 -9.09 -0.14 3.04
C TRP A 68 -10.05 -0.39 4.20
N ASP A 69 -11.35 -0.50 3.92
CA ASP A 69 -12.31 -1.06 4.87
C ASP A 69 -12.22 -2.58 4.75
N LEU A 70 -12.07 -3.30 5.86
CA LEU A 70 -11.96 -4.76 5.85
C LEU A 70 -13.21 -5.45 5.30
N ASN A 71 -14.34 -4.76 5.17
CA ASN A 71 -15.57 -5.24 4.57
C ASN A 71 -15.75 -4.85 3.10
N MET A 72 -14.75 -4.19 2.48
CA MET A 72 -14.75 -3.83 1.06
C MET A 72 -13.40 -4.17 0.42
N GLU A 73 -13.34 -5.32 -0.26
CA GLU A 73 -12.10 -5.85 -0.83
C GLU A 73 -11.72 -5.27 -2.20
N SER A 74 -12.70 -4.76 -2.95
CA SER A 74 -12.53 -4.44 -4.37
C SER A 74 -11.82 -3.12 -4.66
N ARG A 75 -11.67 -2.25 -3.66
CA ARG A 75 -11.01 -0.94 -3.78
C ARG A 75 -10.74 -0.31 -2.41
N PRO A 76 -9.75 0.59 -2.30
CA PRO A 76 -9.57 1.40 -1.11
C PRO A 76 -10.74 2.38 -0.92
N VAL A 77 -11.01 2.74 0.33
CA VAL A 77 -11.96 3.81 0.70
C VAL A 77 -11.32 5.20 0.60
N GLU A 78 -9.99 5.29 0.76
CA GLU A 78 -9.23 6.53 0.59
C GLU A 78 -7.89 6.25 -0.08
N THR A 79 -7.45 7.19 -0.92
CA THR A 79 -6.12 7.15 -1.57
C THR A 79 -5.48 8.53 -1.47
N HIS A 80 -4.35 8.59 -0.78
CA HIS A 80 -3.58 9.81 -0.53
C HIS A 80 -2.27 9.76 -1.32
N GLN A 81 -2.12 10.66 -2.29
CA GLN A 81 -0.91 10.73 -3.12
C GLN A 81 0.22 11.39 -2.34
N VAL A 82 1.30 10.64 -2.07
CA VAL A 82 2.47 11.12 -1.31
C VAL A 82 3.56 11.62 -2.26
N HIS A 83 3.88 10.85 -3.30
CA HIS A 83 5.00 11.12 -4.21
C HIS A 83 4.56 11.41 -5.66
N GLU A 84 3.38 11.99 -5.89
CA GLU A 84 2.93 12.30 -7.26
C GLU A 84 3.94 13.17 -8.03
N TYR A 85 4.63 14.08 -7.33
CA TYR A 85 5.67 14.94 -7.89
C TYR A 85 6.92 14.19 -8.38
N LEU A 86 7.08 12.91 -8.02
CA LEU A 86 8.16 12.03 -8.47
C LEU A 86 7.77 11.17 -9.69
N ARG A 87 6.51 11.18 -10.11
CA ARG A 87 6.00 10.31 -11.17
C ARG A 87 6.70 10.52 -12.52
N SER A 88 7.09 11.75 -12.84
CA SER A 88 7.87 12.05 -14.05
C SER A 88 9.35 11.68 -13.94
N LYS A 89 9.83 11.30 -12.75
CA LYS A 89 11.23 10.99 -12.44
C LYS A 89 11.48 9.50 -12.19
N LEU A 90 10.49 8.62 -12.41
CA LEU A 90 10.60 7.19 -12.13
C LEU A 90 11.81 6.51 -12.81
N CYS A 91 12.18 6.93 -14.02
CA CYS A 91 13.37 6.40 -14.70
C CYS A 91 14.66 6.74 -13.93
N SER A 92 14.83 7.99 -13.51
CA SER A 92 16.01 8.41 -12.74
C SER A 92 16.03 7.77 -11.34
N LEU A 93 14.86 7.60 -10.72
CA LEU A 93 14.73 6.91 -9.43
C LEU A 93 15.00 5.41 -9.53
N TYR A 94 14.79 4.81 -10.70
CA TYR A 94 15.16 3.44 -10.98
C TYR A 94 16.66 3.29 -11.21
N GLU A 95 17.28 4.22 -11.95
CA GLU A 95 18.73 4.21 -12.21
C GLU A 95 19.59 4.37 -10.96
N ASN A 96 19.07 4.99 -9.90
CA ASN A 96 19.78 5.19 -8.62
C ASN A 96 19.22 4.33 -7.48
N ASP A 97 18.40 3.31 -7.80
CA ASP A 97 17.75 2.38 -6.87
C ASP A 97 16.78 2.99 -5.84
N CYS A 98 16.57 4.32 -5.81
CA CYS A 98 15.64 4.97 -4.88
C CYS A 98 14.19 4.49 -5.06
N ILE A 99 13.79 4.04 -6.25
CA ILE A 99 12.44 3.51 -6.49
C ILE A 99 12.11 2.27 -5.63
N PHE A 100 13.12 1.61 -5.05
CA PHE A 100 12.97 0.44 -4.19
C PHE A 100 12.95 0.77 -2.69
N ASP A 101 13.06 2.05 -2.33
CA ASP A 101 12.98 2.49 -0.94
C ASP A 101 11.63 2.12 -0.31
N LYS A 102 11.68 1.58 0.91
CA LYS A 102 10.50 1.14 1.65
C LYS A 102 10.11 2.17 2.67
N PHE A 103 9.03 2.89 2.39
CA PHE A 103 8.44 3.84 3.32
C PHE A 103 7.43 3.14 4.23
N GLU A 104 7.41 3.53 5.49
CA GLU A 104 6.42 3.07 6.48
C GLU A 104 5.34 4.12 6.69
N GLY A 105 4.21 3.69 7.25
CA GLY A 105 3.14 4.58 7.67
C GLY A 105 2.66 4.24 9.07
N CYS A 106 2.03 5.20 9.75
CA CYS A 106 1.39 4.95 11.04
C CYS A 106 0.09 5.73 11.19
N TRP A 107 -0.80 5.18 12.02
CA TRP A 107 -2.02 5.84 12.45
C TRP A 107 -1.76 6.69 13.68
N ASN A 108 -2.46 7.80 13.82
CA ASN A 108 -2.59 8.45 15.13
C ASN A 108 -3.47 7.60 16.06
N GLY A 109 -3.46 7.90 17.37
CA GLY A 109 -4.17 7.07 18.36
C GLY A 109 -5.70 7.02 18.21
N SER A 110 -6.30 7.94 17.43
CA SER A 110 -7.74 8.00 17.17
C SER A 110 -8.14 7.52 15.76
N ASP A 111 -7.19 6.98 14.99
CA ASP A 111 -7.36 6.57 13.58
C ASP A 111 -7.84 7.69 12.63
N SER A 112 -7.78 8.95 13.05
CA SER A 112 -8.29 10.10 12.28
C SER A 112 -7.24 10.75 11.38
N ALA A 113 -5.97 10.38 11.55
CA ALA A 113 -4.86 10.87 10.75
C ALA A 113 -3.83 9.75 10.53
N ILE A 114 -3.17 9.82 9.38
CA ILE A 114 -2.07 8.94 9.01
C ILE A 114 -0.83 9.81 8.81
N MET A 115 0.33 9.29 9.22
CA MET A 115 1.62 9.91 8.95
C MET A 115 2.51 8.94 8.16
N THR A 116 3.26 9.44 7.21
CA THR A 116 4.22 8.65 6.43
C THR A 116 5.41 9.49 5.95
N GLY A 117 6.53 8.82 5.68
CA GLY A 117 7.76 9.46 5.22
C GLY A 117 7.77 9.78 3.72
N SER A 118 8.67 10.68 3.36
CA SER A 118 9.06 11.04 2.01
C SER A 118 10.54 11.42 1.96
N TYR A 119 11.05 11.77 0.77
CA TYR A 119 12.41 12.27 0.59
C TYR A 119 12.59 13.68 1.15
N ASN A 120 13.85 14.12 1.27
CA ASN A 120 14.23 15.45 1.77
C ASN A 120 13.75 15.76 3.19
N ASN A 121 13.67 14.74 4.05
CA ASN A 121 13.14 14.86 5.42
C ASN A 121 11.72 15.44 5.50
N PHE A 122 10.92 15.23 4.43
CA PHE A 122 9.50 15.55 4.47
C PHE A 122 8.68 14.38 4.99
N PHE A 123 7.66 14.70 5.78
CA PHE A 123 6.66 13.79 6.29
C PHE A 123 5.30 14.37 5.95
N ARG A 124 4.32 13.50 5.66
CA ARG A 124 2.96 13.89 5.31
C ARG A 124 1.95 13.14 6.15
#